data_AF-A0A953YZ26-F1
#
_entry.id   AF-A0A953YZ26-F1
#
_cell.length_a   1.000
_cell.length_b   1.000
_cell.length_c   1.000
_cell.angle_alpha   90.00
_cell.angle_beta   90.00
_cell.angle_gamma   90.00
#
_symmetry.space_group_name_H-M   'P 1'
#
loop_
_entity.id
_entity.type
_entity.pdbx_description
1 polymer ?
#
loop_
_entity_poly.entity_id
_entity_poly.type
_entity_poly.pdbx_seq_one_letter_code
_entity_poly.pdbx_strand_id
1 'polypeptide(L)'
;MSKLPGTVVVLSGPTAVGKSTVGDAILAAIPEATRVITATTRKPRANEKDGVDYHFHSKEEFLVGIARDEFLEHAEVHGYFFGTPKDQVDAAVERV
;
A
#
# COMPACT_ATOMS: atom_id res chain seq x y z
N MET A 1 20.14 0.36 -23.57
CA MET A 1 19.86 -0.77 -22.68
C MET A 1 18.52 -0.50 -22.03
N SER A 2 17.53 -1.40 -22.16
CA SER A 2 16.27 -1.29 -21.40
C SER A 2 16.59 -1.50 -19.92
N LYS A 3 16.15 -0.57 -19.06
CA LYS A 3 16.25 -0.76 -17.60
C LYS A 3 15.41 -1.98 -17.19
N LEU A 4 15.93 -2.75 -16.24
CA LEU A 4 15.19 -3.89 -15.67
C LEU A 4 14.07 -3.32 -14.79
N PRO A 5 12.88 -3.94 -14.78
CA PRO A 5 11.77 -3.47 -13.94
C PRO A 5 12.15 -3.53 -12.45
N GLY A 6 11.57 -2.63 -11.66
CA GLY A 6 11.76 -2.61 -10.21
C GLY A 6 11.28 -3.87 -9.52
N THR A 7 11.87 -4.16 -8.35
CA THR A 7 11.53 -5.32 -7.54
C THR A 7 10.44 -4.97 -6.54
N VAL A 8 9.35 -5.75 -6.54
CA VAL A 8 8.31 -5.68 -5.51
C VAL A 8 8.72 -6.54 -4.32
N VAL A 9 8.71 -5.96 -3.12
CA VAL A 9 9.03 -6.65 -1.86
C VAL A 9 7.80 -6.67 -0.96
N VAL A 10 7.38 -7.86 -0.54
CA VAL A 10 6.23 -8.04 0.38
C VAL A 10 6.75 -8.37 1.78
N LEU A 11 6.49 -7.50 2.74
CA LEU A 11 6.77 -7.73 4.16
C LEU A 11 5.52 -8.28 4.87
N SER A 12 5.54 -9.56 5.24
CA SER A 12 4.43 -10.24 5.91
C SER A 12 4.81 -10.78 7.29
N GLY A 13 3.80 -10.98 8.14
CA GLY A 13 3.95 -11.47 9.51
C GLY A 13 2.78 -11.06 10.42
N PRO A 14 2.67 -11.61 11.64
CA PRO A 14 1.56 -11.34 12.56
C PRO A 14 1.39 -9.85 12.92
N THR A 15 0.22 -9.51 13.46
CA THR A 15 -0.01 -8.18 14.05
C THR A 15 1.03 -7.91 15.15
N ALA A 16 1.54 -6.67 15.20
CA ALA A 16 2.56 -6.21 16.16
C ALA A 16 3.95 -6.87 16.11
N VAL A 17 4.29 -7.66 15.07
CA VAL A 17 5.65 -8.24 14.91
C VAL A 17 6.73 -7.22 14.51
N GLY A 18 6.37 -5.96 14.23
CA GLY A 18 7.33 -4.91 13.87
C GLY A 18 7.53 -4.67 12.36
N LYS A 19 6.60 -5.09 11.50
CA LYS A 19 6.68 -4.90 10.03
C LYS A 19 6.91 -3.45 9.62
N SER A 20 6.19 -2.50 10.25
CA SER A 20 6.35 -1.07 9.95
C SER A 20 7.76 -0.59 10.28
N THR A 21 8.29 -0.99 11.44
CA THR A 21 9.66 -0.66 11.86
C THR A 21 10.71 -1.16 10.86
N VAL A 22 10.58 -2.40 10.39
CA VAL A 22 11.47 -2.95 9.36
C VAL A 22 11.30 -2.22 8.04
N GLY A 23 10.06 -1.93 7.63
CA GLY A 23 9.78 -1.17 6.42
C GLY A 23 10.38 0.23 6.46
N ASP A 24 10.33 0.92 7.59
CA ASP A 24 10.90 2.27 7.74
C ASP A 24 12.43 2.22 7.66
N ALA A 25 13.05 1.20 8.25
CA ALA A 25 14.49 0.97 8.14
C ALA A 25 14.95 0.69 6.70
N ILE A 26 14.15 -0.06 5.93
CA ILE A 26 14.44 -0.33 4.50
C ILE A 26 14.39 0.98 3.68
N LEU A 27 13.36 1.80 3.86
CA LEU A 27 13.22 3.08 3.16
C LEU A 27 14.35 4.05 3.51
N ALA A 28 14.83 4.03 4.76
CA ALA A 28 15.98 4.84 5.18
C ALA A 28 17.31 4.36 4.57
N ALA A 29 17.45 3.05 4.35
CA ALA A 29 18.68 2.43 3.84
C ALA A 29 18.77 2.42 2.30
N ILE A 30 17.64 2.45 1.59
CA ILE A 30 17.57 2.37 0.12
C ILE A 30 16.78 3.59 -0.38
N PRO A 31 17.46 4.68 -0.77
CA PRO A 31 16.81 5.93 -1.20
C PRO A 31 15.87 5.79 -2.40
N GLU A 32 16.10 4.78 -3.25
CA GLU A 32 15.28 4.46 -4.41
C GLU A 32 14.03 3.63 -4.05
N ALA A 33 13.99 3.06 -2.84
CA ALA A 33 12.83 2.30 -2.39
C ALA A 33 11.66 3.24 -2.07
N THR A 34 10.48 2.83 -2.48
CA THR A 34 9.23 3.52 -2.16
C THR A 34 8.26 2.57 -1.48
N ARG A 35 7.41 3.12 -0.62
CA ARG A 35 6.32 2.36 0.00
C ARG A 35 5.05 2.58 -0.79
N VAL A 36 4.40 1.48 -1.15
CA VAL A 36 3.03 1.51 -1.67
C VAL A 36 2.08 1.77 -0.49
N ILE A 37 1.27 2.81 -0.61
CA ILE A 37 0.31 3.21 0.42
C ILE A 37 -1.01 2.47 0.17
N THR A 38 -1.38 1.59 1.10
CA THR A 38 -2.62 0.81 1.02
C THR A 38 -3.85 1.71 1.16
N ALA A 39 -4.91 1.44 0.40
CA ALA A 39 -6.22 2.04 0.61
C ALA A 39 -7.02 1.28 1.68
N THR A 40 -7.82 1.98 2.49
CA THR A 40 -8.70 1.35 3.47
C THR A 40 -10.00 2.12 3.67
N THR A 41 -11.07 1.39 4.04
CA THR A 41 -12.36 1.99 4.45
C THR A 41 -12.46 2.26 5.94
N ARG A 42 -11.42 1.91 6.71
CA ARG A 42 -11.35 2.23 8.14
C ARG A 42 -11.20 3.73 8.31
N LYS A 43 -11.84 4.31 9.33
CA LYS A 43 -11.59 5.72 9.69
C LYS A 43 -10.14 5.92 10.17
N PRO A 44 -9.49 7.04 9.83
CA PRO A 44 -8.17 7.38 10.34
C PRO A 44 -8.19 7.49 11.87
N ARG A 45 -7.11 7.05 12.52
CA ARG A 45 -6.80 7.36 13.93
C ARG A 45 -6.28 8.79 14.03
N ALA A 46 -6.27 9.35 15.24
CA ALA A 46 -5.91 10.76 15.47
C ALA A 46 -4.51 11.15 14.97
N ASN A 47 -3.58 10.19 14.87
CA ASN A 47 -2.20 10.40 14.43
C ASN A 47 -1.92 9.91 13.01
N GLU A 48 -2.93 9.40 12.29
CA GLU A 48 -2.77 8.93 10.90
C GLU A 48 -3.07 10.06 9.91
N LYS A 49 -2.36 10.05 8.79
CA LYS A 49 -2.50 11.01 7.70
C LYS A 49 -2.85 10.30 6.40
N ASP A 50 -3.84 10.85 5.70
CA ASP A 50 -4.22 10.39 4.37
C ASP A 50 -3.06 10.55 3.38
N GLY A 51 -2.85 9.53 2.54
CA GLY A 51 -1.74 9.45 1.59
C GLY A 51 -0.36 9.20 2.21
N VAL A 52 -0.28 8.98 3.53
CA VAL A 52 0.97 8.64 4.24
C VAL A 52 0.86 7.29 4.93
N ASP A 53 -0.17 7.12 5.76
CA ASP A 53 -0.41 5.85 6.47
C ASP A 53 -1.29 4.92 5.64
N TYR A 54 -2.36 5.49 5.07
CA TYR A 54 -3.30 4.83 4.15
C TYR A 54 -3.91 5.88 3.21
N HIS A 55 -4.54 5.42 2.12
CA HIS A 55 -5.60 6.18 1.47
C HIS A 55 -6.94 5.83 2.12
N PHE A 56 -7.54 6.78 2.82
CA PHE A 56 -8.78 6.57 3.56
C PHE A 56 -9.98 6.81 2.63
N HIS A 57 -10.53 5.74 2.09
CA HIS A 57 -11.68 5.78 1.19
C HIS A 57 -12.99 5.60 1.96
N SER A 58 -14.10 6.10 1.41
CA SER A 58 -15.42 5.59 1.75
C SER A 58 -15.59 4.15 1.28
N LYS A 59 -16.58 3.44 1.84
CA LYS A 59 -16.90 2.07 1.41
C LYS A 59 -17.33 2.06 -0.06
N GLU A 60 -18.10 3.07 -0.46
CA GLU A 60 -18.60 3.22 -1.81
C GLU A 60 -17.46 3.41 -2.82
N GLU A 61 -16.51 4.31 -2.54
CA GLU A 61 -15.32 4.52 -3.40
C GLU A 61 -14.48 3.24 -3.52
N PHE A 62 -14.27 2.51 -2.42
CA PHE A 62 -13.51 1.27 -2.44
C PHE A 62 -14.19 0.19 -3.31
N LEU A 63 -15.50 0.02 -3.18
CA LEU A 63 -16.25 -0.96 -3.98
C LEU A 63 -16.26 -0.59 -5.47
N VAL A 64 -16.32 0.71 -5.81
CA VAL A 64 -16.15 1.18 -7.19
C VAL A 64 -14.76 0.83 -7.71
N GLY A 65 -13.71 1.02 -6.89
CA GLY A 65 -12.34 0.65 -7.26
C GLY A 65 -12.16 -0.85 -7.51
N ILE A 66 -12.78 -1.72 -6.70
CA ILE A 66 -12.81 -3.17 -6.97
C ILE A 66 -13.47 -3.44 -8.33
N ALA A 67 -14.63 -2.84 -8.60
CA ALA A 67 -15.36 -3.05 -9.85
C ALA A 67 -14.59 -2.57 -11.10
N ARG A 68 -13.65 -1.64 -10.90
CA ARG A 68 -12.75 -1.11 -11.94
C ARG A 68 -11.38 -1.80 -12.00
N ASP A 69 -11.18 -2.84 -11.20
CA ASP A 69 -9.92 -3.59 -11.14
C ASP A 69 -8.71 -2.71 -10.74
N GLU A 70 -8.93 -1.72 -9.87
CA GLU A 70 -7.92 -0.71 -9.45
C GLU A 70 -6.97 -1.21 -8.36
N PHE A 71 -7.22 -2.38 -7.75
CA PHE A 71 -6.41 -2.94 -6.66
C PHE A 71 -5.68 -4.23 -7.06
N LEU A 72 -4.38 -4.31 -6.78
CA LEU A 72 -3.55 -5.50 -7.03
C LEU A 72 -4.02 -6.67 -6.18
N GLU A 73 -4.36 -6.37 -4.94
CA GLU A 73 -5.01 -7.27 -3.99
C GLU A 73 -5.96 -6.46 -3.12
N HIS A 74 -7.00 -7.10 -2.61
CA HIS A 74 -7.86 -6.53 -1.59
C HIS A 74 -8.44 -7.60 -0.67
N ALA A 75 -8.73 -7.23 0.57
CA ALA A 75 -9.34 -8.10 1.57
C ALA A 75 -10.26 -7.33 2.52
N GLU A 76 -11.23 -8.03 3.10
CA GLU A 76 -12.02 -7.53 4.23
C GLU A 76 -11.42 -8.04 5.54
N VAL A 77 -11.07 -7.10 6.43
CA VAL A 77 -10.45 -7.40 7.73
C VAL A 77 -11.19 -6.60 8.80
N HIS A 78 -11.79 -7.31 9.76
CA HIS A 78 -12.57 -6.71 10.86
C HIS A 78 -13.66 -5.73 10.39
N GLY A 79 -14.33 -6.02 9.25
CA GLY A 79 -15.40 -5.19 8.70
C GLY A 79 -14.94 -3.96 7.91
N TYR A 80 -13.63 -3.82 7.67
CA TYR A 80 -13.07 -2.78 6.82
C TYR A 80 -12.34 -3.40 5.64
N PHE A 81 -12.40 -2.74 4.49
CA PHE A 81 -11.64 -3.16 3.32
C PHE A 81 -10.23 -2.58 3.37
N PHE A 82 -9.29 -3.34 2.84
CA PHE A 82 -7.91 -2.95 2.59
C PHE A 82 -7.54 -3.39 1.18
N GLY A 83 -6.79 -2.57 0.45
CA GLY A 83 -6.33 -2.95 -0.87
C GLY A 83 -5.12 -2.16 -1.33
N THR A 84 -4.28 -2.81 -2.11
CA THR A 84 -3.04 -2.24 -2.65
C THR A 84 -3.32 -1.61 -4.02
N PRO A 85 -3.22 -0.27 -4.20
CA PRO A 85 -3.50 0.36 -5.49
C PRO A 85 -2.54 -0.10 -6.59
N LYS A 86 -3.06 -0.56 -7.73
CA LYS A 86 -2.23 -1.07 -8.84
C LYS A 86 -1.35 0.02 -9.43
N ASP A 87 -1.91 1.21 -9.62
CA ASP A 87 -1.23 2.37 -10.20
C ASP A 87 0.07 2.74 -9.45
N GLN A 88 0.07 2.63 -8.12
CA GLN A 88 1.25 2.86 -7.31
C GLN A 88 2.32 1.81 -7.52
N VAL A 89 1.92 0.53 -7.63
CA VAL A 89 2.84 -0.58 -7.89
C VAL A 89 3.45 -0.43 -9.28
N ASP A 90 2.61 -0.22 -10.29
CA ASP A 90 3.05 -0.08 -11.69
C ASP A 90 4.00 1.11 -11.83
N ALA A 91 3.62 2.28 -11.28
CA ALA A 91 4.48 3.45 -11.30
C ALA A 91 5.81 3.26 -10.55
N ALA A 92 5.84 2.46 -9.48
CA ALA A 92 7.07 2.17 -8.74
C ALA A 92 8.00 1.21 -9.52
N VAL A 93 7.42 0.21 -10.19
CA VAL A 93 8.17 -0.80 -10.96
C VAL A 93 8.70 -0.21 -12.28
N GLU A 94 7.97 0.70 -12.91
CA GLU A 94 8.36 1.35 -14.18
C GLU A 94 9.34 2.51 -14.01
N ARG A 95 9.52 3.04 -12.79
CA ARG A 95 10.44 4.16 -12.49
C ARG A 95 11.93 3.83 -12.63
N VAL A 96 12.26 2.56 -12.84
CA VAL A 96 13.65 2.06 -12.83
C VAL A 96 14.39 2.41 -14.09
#